data_AF-A0A133ULM1-F1
#
_entry.id   AF-A0A133ULM1-F1
#
_cell.length_a   1.000
_cell.length_b   1.000
_cell.length_c   1.000
_cell.angle_alpha   90.00
_cell.angle_beta   90.00
_cell.angle_gamma   90.00
#
_symmetry.space_group_name_H-M   'P 1'
#
loop_
_entity.id
_entity.type
_entity.pdbx_description
1 polymer ?
#
loop_
_entity_poly.entity_id
_entity_poly.type
_entity_poly.pdbx_seq_one_letter_code
_entity_poly.pdbx_strand_id
1 'polypeptide(L)'
;MQTFLPYPSFQKSAEVLDFRRLGKQRSEALIILRAIKIGNDWSNHPATKMWEGYERALKLYHDTVIKEWIKRGYENNMDLFNVKTSVDYPPWLGDERLHDSHKSNLLRKNPDYYSQFNWEVPDDLDYFWPTKEDY
;
A
#
# COMPACT_ATOMS: atom_id res chain seq x y z
N MET A 1 -3.88 6.22 8.47
CA MET A 1 -2.68 6.17 7.62
C MET A 1 -2.45 4.72 7.26
N GLN A 2 -2.29 4.37 5.98
CA GLN A 2 -2.19 2.97 5.55
C GLN A 2 -1.52 2.81 4.19
N THR A 3 -1.17 1.58 3.82
CA THR A 3 -0.94 1.20 2.43
C THR A 3 -2.17 0.53 1.80
N PHE A 4 -2.30 0.56 0.47
CA PHE A 4 -3.30 -0.24 -0.26
C PHE A 4 -2.60 -1.23 -1.19
N LEU A 5 -2.77 -2.52 -0.90
CA LEU A 5 -2.20 -3.62 -1.66
C LEU A 5 -3.29 -4.66 -1.98
N PRO A 6 -4.22 -4.37 -2.91
CA PRO A 6 -5.20 -5.36 -3.37
C PRO A 6 -4.57 -6.51 -4.17
N TYR A 7 -3.28 -6.43 -4.51
CA TYR A 7 -2.52 -7.48 -5.19
C TYR A 7 -1.09 -7.60 -4.61
N PRO A 8 -0.41 -8.75 -4.78
CA PRO A 8 0.96 -8.94 -4.34
C PRO A 8 1.97 -8.08 -5.12
N SER A 9 1.60 -7.61 -6.31
CA SER A 9 2.41 -6.70 -7.10
C SER A 9 2.12 -5.25 -6.72
N PHE A 10 3.16 -4.49 -6.35
CA PHE A 10 3.04 -3.05 -6.12
C PHE A 10 2.52 -2.30 -7.34
N GLN A 11 2.94 -2.70 -8.55
CA GLN A 11 2.51 -2.07 -9.80
C GLN A 11 1.02 -2.33 -10.04
N LYS A 12 0.59 -3.60 -9.96
CA LYS A 12 -0.83 -3.95 -10.15
C LYS A 12 -1.71 -3.32 -9.07
N SER A 13 -1.22 -3.23 -7.84
CA SER A 13 -1.89 -2.53 -6.75
C SER A 13 -2.06 -1.04 -7.04
N ALA A 14 -1.01 -0.35 -7.50
CA ALA A 14 -1.11 1.06 -7.88
C ALA A 14 -2.08 1.29 -9.06
N GLU A 15 -2.03 0.41 -10.08
CA GLU A 15 -2.86 0.48 -11.29
C GLU A 15 -4.37 0.48 -11.01
N VAL A 16 -4.82 -0.22 -9.97
CA VAL A 16 -6.26 -0.30 -9.66
C VAL A 16 -6.76 0.78 -8.71
N LEU A 17 -5.88 1.62 -8.14
CA LEU A 17 -6.33 2.66 -7.21
C LEU A 17 -7.01 3.80 -7.98
N ASP A 18 -8.12 4.29 -7.42
CA ASP A 18 -8.69 5.57 -7.85
C ASP A 18 -7.72 6.72 -7.60
N PHE A 19 -7.91 7.83 -8.31
CA PHE A 19 -7.06 9.02 -8.23
C PHE A 19 -6.79 9.49 -6.79
N ARG A 20 -7.81 9.53 -5.93
CA ARG A 20 -7.66 10.04 -4.56
C ARG A 20 -6.79 9.10 -3.74
N ARG A 21 -7.02 7.78 -3.86
CA ARG A 21 -6.28 6.75 -3.11
C ARG A 21 -4.84 6.68 -3.61
N LEU A 22 -4.62 6.62 -4.92
CA LEU A 22 -3.27 6.64 -5.52
C LEU A 22 -2.48 7.87 -5.07
N GLY A 23 -3.09 9.06 -5.12
CA GLY A 23 -2.47 10.30 -4.69
C GLY A 23 -2.07 10.27 -3.21
N LYS A 24 -2.93 9.71 -2.35
CA LYS A 24 -2.70 9.60 -0.91
C LYS A 24 -1.55 8.64 -0.58
N GLN A 25 -1.43 7.52 -1.31
CA GLN A 25 -0.43 6.48 -1.08
C GLN A 25 1.02 6.99 -1.17
N ARG A 26 1.29 8.00 -2.01
CA ARG A 26 2.60 8.68 -2.07
C ARG A 26 2.99 9.25 -0.71
N SER A 27 2.08 10.00 -0.09
CA SER A 27 2.32 10.64 1.22
C SER A 27 2.33 9.64 2.38
N GLU A 28 1.46 8.61 2.35
CA GLU A 28 1.35 7.67 3.46
C GLU A 28 2.56 6.74 3.57
N ALA A 29 3.15 6.32 2.46
CA ALA A 29 4.39 5.55 2.49
C ALA A 29 5.54 6.34 3.16
N LEU A 30 5.67 7.65 2.89
CA LEU A 30 6.66 8.49 3.59
C LEU A 30 6.36 8.65 5.08
N ILE A 31 5.09 8.77 5.46
CA ILE A 31 4.69 8.85 6.87
C ILE A 31 5.10 7.57 7.61
N ILE A 32 4.86 6.39 7.02
CA ILE A 32 5.27 5.11 7.59
C ILE A 32 6.80 5.04 7.70
N LEU A 33 7.53 5.34 6.62
CA LEU A 33 9.01 5.36 6.63
C LEU A 33 9.56 6.27 7.73
N ARG A 34 8.94 7.43 7.94
CA ARG A 34 9.32 8.36 9.01
C ARG A 34 8.99 7.78 10.39
N ALA A 35 7.80 7.20 10.57
CA ALA A 35 7.38 6.59 11.82
C ALA A 35 8.32 5.45 12.26
N ILE A 36 8.78 4.62 11.30
CA ILE A 36 9.77 3.57 11.53
C ILE A 36 11.14 4.18 11.89
N LYS A 37 11.60 5.18 11.13
CA LYS A 37 12.98 5.69 11.28
C LYS A 37 13.20 6.51 12.55
N ILE A 38 12.27 7.40 12.90
CA ILE A 38 12.48 8.41 13.96
C ILE A 38 11.49 8.31 15.11
N GLY A 39 10.43 7.52 14.98
CA GLY A 39 9.34 7.49 15.96
C GLY A 39 8.38 8.68 15.83
N ASN A 40 7.08 8.45 16.03
CA ASN A 40 6.01 9.46 16.17
C ASN A 40 4.69 8.81 16.64
N ASP A 41 3.58 9.55 16.61
CA ASP A 41 2.22 9.06 16.94
C ASP A 41 1.76 7.86 16.10
N TRP A 42 2.41 7.59 14.97
CA TRP A 42 2.10 6.49 14.07
C TRP A 42 2.99 5.26 14.28
N SER A 43 3.99 5.30 15.16
CA SER A 43 4.90 4.17 15.37
C SER A 43 4.19 2.89 15.79
N ASN A 44 3.15 3.01 16.62
CA ASN A 44 2.38 1.84 17.07
C ASN A 44 1.27 1.42 16.11
N HIS A 45 1.07 2.12 15.00
CA HIS A 45 0.01 1.83 14.05
C HIS A 45 0.26 0.48 13.35
N PRO A 46 -0.76 -0.39 13.15
CA PRO A 46 -0.57 -1.70 12.53
C PRO A 46 0.08 -1.63 11.14
N ALA A 47 -0.32 -0.68 10.30
CA ALA A 47 0.34 -0.43 9.01
C ALA A 47 1.83 -0.06 9.16
N THR A 48 2.25 0.60 10.23
CA THR A 48 3.68 0.86 10.46
C THR A 48 4.40 -0.43 10.84
N LYS A 49 3.84 -1.18 11.80
CA LYS A 49 4.42 -2.43 12.32
C LYS A 49 4.63 -3.48 11.23
N MET A 50 3.67 -3.66 10.31
CA MET A 50 3.83 -4.66 9.24
C MET A 50 5.00 -4.36 8.29
N TRP A 51 5.42 -3.09 8.17
CA TRP A 51 6.51 -2.66 7.30
C TRP A 51 7.88 -2.56 8.01
N GLU A 52 7.95 -2.71 9.33
CA GLU A 52 9.21 -2.69 10.08
C GLU A 52 10.16 -3.79 9.59
N GLY A 53 11.41 -3.42 9.29
CA GLY A 53 12.40 -4.33 8.70
C GLY A 53 12.30 -4.51 7.17
N TYR A 54 11.28 -3.93 6.53
CA TYR A 54 11.05 -3.99 5.08
C TYR A 54 11.03 -2.58 4.44
N GLU A 55 11.78 -1.63 4.99
CA GLU A 55 11.76 -0.22 4.58
C GLU A 55 12.21 -0.04 3.12
N ARG A 56 13.09 -0.91 2.64
CA ARG A 56 13.51 -0.91 1.22
C ARG A 56 12.36 -1.30 0.29
N ALA A 57 11.55 -2.29 0.66
CA ALA A 57 10.35 -2.65 -0.08
C ALA A 57 9.29 -1.55 -0.01
N LEU A 58 9.11 -0.88 1.13
CA LEU A 58 8.20 0.26 1.25
C LEU A 58 8.64 1.47 0.40
N LYS A 59 9.94 1.73 0.30
CA LYS A 59 10.49 2.74 -0.63
C LYS A 59 10.25 2.36 -2.09
N LEU A 60 10.38 1.07 -2.43
CA LEU A 60 10.04 0.59 -3.77
C LEU A 60 8.55 0.77 -4.06
N TYR A 61 7.67 0.45 -3.11
CA TYR A 61 6.23 0.71 -3.21
C TYR A 61 5.94 2.19 -3.44
N HIS A 62 6.56 3.09 -2.66
CA HIS A 62 6.45 4.53 -2.84
C HIS A 62 6.82 4.98 -4.26
N ASP A 63 7.97 4.52 -4.76
CA ASP A 63 8.44 4.86 -6.10
C ASP A 63 7.49 4.32 -7.19
N THR A 64 6.95 3.12 -7.02
CA THR A 64 5.96 2.52 -7.93
C THR A 64 4.68 3.35 -7.97
N VAL A 65 4.17 3.79 -6.82
CA VAL A 65 2.97 4.65 -6.75
C VAL A 65 3.21 5.99 -7.44
N ILE A 66 4.37 6.62 -7.24
CA ILE A 66 4.73 7.87 -7.93
C ILE A 66 4.84 7.65 -9.44
N LYS A 67 5.47 6.56 -9.89
CA LYS A 67 5.58 6.25 -11.32
C LYS A 67 4.21 6.06 -11.96
N GLU A 68 3.30 5.36 -11.30
CA GLU A 68 1.92 5.20 -11.78
C GLU A 68 1.17 6.54 -11.79
N TRP A 69 1.37 7.38 -10.78
CA TRP A 69 0.81 8.73 -10.73
C TRP A 69 1.26 9.59 -11.92
N ILE A 70 2.55 9.62 -12.20
CA ILE A 70 3.14 10.36 -13.34
C ILE A 70 2.66 9.77 -14.67
N LYS A 71 2.62 8.43 -14.79
CA LYS A 71 2.16 7.72 -16.00
C LYS A 71 0.72 8.10 -16.37
N ARG A 72 -0.14 8.40 -15.39
CA ARG A 72 -1.51 8.89 -15.60
C ARG A 72 -1.60 10.38 -15.94
N GLY A 73 -0.47 11.07 -16.08
CA GLY A 73 -0.40 12.49 -16.47
C GLY A 73 -0.53 13.47 -15.31
N TYR A 74 -0.39 13.02 -14.06
CA TYR A 74 -0.49 13.91 -12.91
C TYR A 74 0.87 14.50 -12.51
N GLU A 75 0.87 15.74 -12.04
CA GLU A 75 2.08 16.43 -11.58
C GLU A 75 2.59 15.82 -10.26
N ASN A 76 3.91 15.61 -10.18
CA ASN A 76 4.56 15.08 -9.00
C ASN A 76 5.65 16.04 -8.49
N ASN A 77 5.64 16.29 -7.19
CA ASN A 77 6.60 17.13 -6.48
C ASN A 77 7.33 16.36 -5.36
N MET A 78 7.26 15.03 -5.37
CA MET A 78 7.88 14.16 -4.36
C MET A 78 9.08 13.44 -4.95
N ASP A 79 10.17 13.35 -4.20
CA ASP A 79 11.39 12.68 -4.64
C ASP A 79 11.21 11.16 -4.73
N LEU A 80 11.80 10.54 -5.76
CA LEU A 80 11.94 9.09 -5.85
C LEU A 80 13.16 8.63 -5.05
N PHE A 81 13.05 7.49 -4.36
CA PHE A 81 14.18 6.84 -3.69
C PHE A 81 15.10 6.11 -4.67
N ASN A 82 14.61 5.78 -5.86
CA ASN A 82 15.30 5.04 -6.91
C ASN A 82 15.80 3.66 -6.43
N VAL A 83 14.95 2.95 -5.70
CA VAL A 83 15.30 1.61 -5.18
C VAL A 83 15.32 0.59 -6.31
N LYS A 84 16.39 -0.22 -6.39
CA LYS A 84 16.46 -1.37 -7.30
C LYS A 84 15.41 -2.42 -6.91
N THR A 85 14.89 -3.18 -7.87
CA THR A 85 13.85 -4.20 -7.64
C THR A 85 14.31 -5.40 -6.79
N SER A 86 15.62 -5.60 -6.65
CA SER A 86 16.22 -6.57 -5.72
C SER A 86 16.17 -6.02 -4.29
N VAL A 87 15.05 -6.25 -3.62
CA VAL A 87 14.83 -5.97 -2.19
C VAL A 87 14.27 -7.21 -1.51
N ASP A 88 14.47 -7.29 -0.20
CA ASP A 88 13.77 -8.27 0.62
C ASP A 88 12.31 -7.84 0.74
N TYR A 89 11.41 -8.69 0.26
CA TYR A 89 9.97 -8.47 0.36
C TYR A 89 9.44 -9.07 1.66
N PRO A 90 8.43 -8.42 2.27
CA PRO A 90 7.76 -9.02 3.39
C PRO A 90 7.04 -10.31 2.98
N PRO A 91 7.12 -11.39 3.78
CA PRO A 91 6.49 -12.67 3.46
C PRO A 91 4.96 -12.55 3.35
N TRP A 92 4.36 -11.63 4.11
CA TRP A 92 2.93 -11.34 4.04
C TRP A 92 2.49 -10.69 2.71
N LEU A 93 3.41 -10.27 1.84
CA LEU A 93 3.04 -9.66 0.56
C LEU A 93 2.29 -10.63 -0.37
N GLY A 94 2.39 -11.94 -0.14
CA GLY A 94 1.60 -12.95 -0.84
C GLY A 94 0.36 -13.43 -0.09
N ASP A 95 0.05 -12.87 1.09
CA ASP A 95 -1.08 -13.32 1.91
C ASP A 95 -2.41 -12.78 1.37
N GLU A 96 -3.27 -13.68 0.93
CA GLU A 96 -4.58 -13.34 0.37
C GLU A 96 -5.47 -12.59 1.39
N ARG A 97 -5.35 -12.85 2.69
CA ARG A 97 -6.13 -12.16 3.74
C ARG A 97 -5.85 -10.65 3.72
N LEU A 98 -4.60 -10.26 3.50
CA LEU A 98 -4.20 -8.86 3.37
C LEU A 98 -4.86 -8.24 2.12
N HIS A 99 -4.72 -8.91 0.97
CA HIS A 99 -5.24 -8.40 -0.29
C HIS A 99 -6.75 -8.26 -0.28
N ASP A 100 -7.46 -9.25 0.25
CA ASP A 100 -8.91 -9.26 0.28
C ASP A 100 -9.47 -8.24 1.27
N SER A 101 -8.85 -8.05 2.44
CA SER A 101 -9.23 -6.96 3.34
C SER A 101 -9.04 -5.57 2.70
N HIS A 102 -7.97 -5.39 1.90
CA HIS A 102 -7.76 -4.16 1.14
C HIS A 102 -8.79 -3.96 0.03
N LYS A 103 -9.07 -4.99 -0.78
CA LYS A 103 -10.12 -4.96 -1.82
C LYS A 103 -11.48 -4.63 -1.21
N SER A 104 -11.86 -5.32 -0.14
CA SER A 104 -13.09 -5.10 0.63
C SER A 104 -13.22 -3.65 1.08
N ASN A 105 -12.16 -3.09 1.67
CA ASN A 105 -12.20 -1.70 2.07
C ASN A 105 -12.24 -0.73 0.87
N LEU A 106 -11.53 -1.01 -0.22
CA LEU A 106 -11.59 -0.18 -1.42
C LEU A 106 -13.03 -0.13 -1.97
N LEU A 107 -13.73 -1.27 -2.01
CA LEU A 107 -15.16 -1.33 -2.36
C LEU A 107 -15.99 -0.39 -1.48
N ARG A 108 -15.85 -0.43 -0.13
CA ARG A 108 -16.53 0.54 0.77
C ARG A 108 -16.19 1.98 0.47
N LYS A 109 -14.94 2.24 0.10
CA LYS A 109 -14.41 3.59 -0.10
C LYS A 109 -14.92 4.23 -1.38
N ASN A 110 -15.22 3.46 -2.42
CA ASN A 110 -15.78 3.95 -3.68
C ASN A 110 -16.41 2.79 -4.50
N PRO A 111 -17.63 2.35 -4.16
CA PRO A 111 -18.26 1.19 -4.80
C PRO A 111 -18.34 1.30 -6.32
N ASP A 112 -18.72 2.48 -6.82
CA ASP A 112 -18.88 2.73 -8.26
C ASP A 112 -17.57 2.52 -9.02
N TYR A 113 -16.45 2.98 -8.47
CA TYR A 113 -15.15 2.80 -9.12
C TYR A 113 -14.63 1.37 -8.98
N TYR A 114 -14.69 0.76 -7.80
CA TYR A 114 -14.04 -0.54 -7.58
C TYR A 114 -14.86 -1.75 -8.05
N SER A 115 -16.18 -1.60 -8.24
CA SER A 115 -17.03 -2.67 -8.79
C SER A 115 -16.58 -3.16 -10.18
N GLN A 116 -15.90 -2.31 -10.96
CA GLN A 116 -15.37 -2.67 -12.29
C GLN A 116 -14.38 -3.85 -12.27
N PHE A 117 -13.74 -4.11 -11.12
CA PHE A 117 -12.74 -5.17 -11.00
C PHE A 117 -13.33 -6.54 -10.69
N ASN A 118 -14.64 -6.63 -10.45
CA ASN A 118 -15.35 -7.89 -10.16
C ASN A 118 -14.63 -8.77 -9.12
N TRP A 119 -14.14 -8.16 -8.03
CA TRP A 119 -13.51 -8.92 -6.96
C TRP A 119 -14.55 -9.76 -6.22
N GLU A 120 -14.27 -11.06 -6.08
CA GLU A 120 -15.08 -12.00 -5.29
C GLU A 120 -14.77 -11.87 -3.79
N VAL A 121 -14.91 -10.66 -3.25
CA VAL A 121 -14.72 -10.37 -1.82
C VAL A 121 -15.90 -9.57 -1.29
N PRO A 122 -16.39 -9.85 -0.06
CA PRO A 122 -17.43 -9.04 0.53
C PRO A 122 -16.86 -7.66 0.89
N ASP A 123 -17.70 -6.63 0.93
CA ASP A 123 -17.30 -5.25 1.19
C ASP A 123 -17.37 -4.90 2.69
N ASP A 124 -17.41 -5.87 3.60
CA ASP A 124 -17.52 -5.65 5.05
C ASP A 124 -16.37 -6.26 5.87
N LEU A 125 -15.32 -6.79 5.24
CA LEU A 125 -14.16 -7.33 5.94
C LEU A 125 -13.43 -6.26 6.75
N ASP A 126 -13.06 -6.62 7.97
CA ASP A 126 -12.09 -5.88 8.77
C ASP A 126 -10.72 -5.85 8.09
N TYR A 127 -9.93 -4.81 8.39
CA TYR A 127 -8.54 -4.79 7.93
C TYR A 127 -7.74 -5.93 8.55
N PHE A 128 -7.09 -6.71 7.70
CA PHE A 128 -6.08 -7.64 8.14
C PHE A 128 -4.72 -6.95 8.18
N TRP A 129 -4.06 -6.99 9.34
CA TRP A 129 -2.72 -6.45 9.55
C TRP A 129 -1.78 -7.58 9.95
N PRO A 130 -0.85 -7.99 9.08
CA PRO A 130 0.09 -9.07 9.38
C PRO A 130 0.96 -8.71 10.58
N THR A 131 1.08 -9.65 11.51
CA THR A 131 1.99 -9.59 12.65
C THR A 131 3.15 -10.57 12.45
N LYS A 132 4.18 -10.49 13.30
CA LYS A 132 5.32 -11.43 13.26
C LYS A 132 4.92 -12.87 13.59
N GLU A 133 3.72 -13.11 14.10
CA GLU A 133 3.19 -14.46 14.36
C GLU A 133 2.56 -15.08 13.11
N ASP A 134 2.27 -14.27 12.09
CA ASP A 134 1.68 -14.71 10.83
C ASP A 134 2.71 -15.26 9.83
N TYR A 135 4.03 -15.20 10.12
CA TYR A 135 5.11 -15.62 9.21
C TYR A 135 6.43 -16.02 9.88
#